data_AF-A0A359M8L4-F1
#
_entry.id   AF-A0A359M8L4-F1
#
_cell.length_a   1.000
_cell.length_b   1.000
_cell.length_c   1.000
_cell.angle_alpha   90.00
_cell.angle_beta   90.00
_cell.angle_gamma   90.00
#
_symmetry.space_group_name_H-M   'P 1'
#
loop_
_entity.id
_entity.type
_entity.pdbx_description
1 polymer ?
#
loop_
_entity_poly.entity_id
_entity_poly.type
_entity_poly.pdbx_seq_one_letter_code
_entity_poly.pdbx_strand_id
1 'polypeptide(L)'
;MIKNDEPLNYRHKVVATATTSKNKLRLGLYQESSKNIIPFLDCYIQDKELNEVLKTTEKVLNKYKMSAYDINKETGIIKHIMMRKSLANGQMLLVFVTNGYLLPNAKKMIQEIYAAHPKIMTFVQNVHLKKTHLVLLDEEKILFGTGYIEDEIDSIRFRLSSKSFYQVNPKQMMKLYQKAIELAQITKDDIVMDTYSGIGTISLIAAKSA
;
A
#
# COMPACT_ATOMS: atom_id res chain seq x y z
N MET A 1 5.26 24.99 12.21
CA MET A 1 4.76 23.61 11.98
C MET A 1 3.66 23.66 10.93
N ILE A 2 3.77 22.94 9.81
CA ILE A 2 2.75 22.92 8.76
C ILE A 2 1.64 21.95 9.18
N LYS A 3 0.43 22.45 9.43
CA LYS A 3 -0.72 21.63 9.86
C LYS A 3 -1.25 20.78 8.70
N ASN A 4 -1.73 19.58 9.02
CA ASN A 4 -2.60 18.81 8.12
C ASN A 4 -4.06 19.22 8.39
N ASP A 5 -4.72 19.81 7.40
CA ASP A 5 -6.09 20.32 7.54
C ASP A 5 -7.10 19.18 7.69
N GLU A 6 -6.80 18.02 7.11
CA GLU A 6 -7.61 16.80 7.18
C GLU A 6 -6.79 15.69 7.87
N PRO A 7 -6.73 15.66 9.22
CA PRO A 7 -5.90 14.72 9.98
C PRO A 7 -6.48 13.29 10.03
N LEU A 8 -7.60 13.03 9.35
CA LEU A 8 -8.27 11.73 9.28
C LEU A 8 -8.36 11.27 7.81
N ASN A 9 -8.44 9.96 7.60
CA ASN A 9 -8.62 9.32 6.29
C ASN A 9 -7.59 9.69 5.21
N TYR A 10 -6.42 10.21 5.60
CA TYR A 10 -5.42 10.71 4.66
C TYR A 10 -4.49 9.64 4.09
N ARG A 11 -4.46 8.45 4.71
CA ARG A 11 -3.44 7.42 4.44
C ARG A 11 -3.86 6.53 3.27
N HIS A 12 -3.14 6.69 2.16
CA HIS A 12 -3.40 6.04 0.87
C HIS A 12 -2.61 4.73 0.67
N LYS A 13 -1.94 4.25 1.72
CA LYS A 13 -1.24 2.97 1.74
C LYS A 13 -1.57 2.20 3.02
N VAL A 14 -2.04 0.98 2.84
CA VAL A 14 -2.40 0.05 3.91
C VAL A 14 -1.44 -1.11 3.89
N VAL A 15 -1.03 -1.56 5.07
CA VAL A 15 -0.37 -2.84 5.27
C VAL A 15 -1.04 -3.48 6.46
N ALA A 16 -1.78 -4.56 6.23
CA ALA A 16 -2.41 -5.33 7.28
C ALA A 16 -1.75 -6.72 7.35
N THR A 17 -1.37 -7.13 8.55
CA THR A 17 -0.79 -8.45 8.81
C THR A 17 -1.90 -9.44 9.11
N ALA A 18 -1.83 -10.62 8.52
CA ALA A 18 -2.79 -11.66 8.79
C ALA A 18 -2.46 -12.39 10.09
N THR A 19 -3.50 -12.73 10.86
CA THR A 19 -3.44 -13.56 12.06
C THR A 19 -4.64 -14.50 12.09
N THR A 20 -4.59 -15.54 12.91
CA THR A 20 -5.72 -16.42 13.15
C THR A 20 -6.37 -16.09 14.48
N SER A 21 -7.68 -15.85 14.49
CA SER A 21 -8.47 -15.66 15.71
C SER A 21 -9.82 -16.36 15.56
N LYS A 22 -10.21 -17.15 16.57
CA LYS A 22 -11.45 -17.96 16.56
C LYS A 22 -11.61 -18.78 15.26
N ASN A 23 -10.53 -19.44 14.84
CA ASN A 23 -10.44 -20.25 13.61
C ASN A 23 -10.75 -19.50 12.29
N LYS A 24 -10.64 -18.17 12.29
CA LYS A 24 -10.79 -17.33 11.11
C LYS A 24 -9.53 -16.51 10.87
N LEU A 25 -9.23 -16.26 9.61
CA LEU A 25 -8.22 -15.29 9.23
C LEU A 25 -8.74 -13.89 9.59
N ARG A 26 -7.90 -13.11 10.27
CA ARG A 26 -8.14 -11.71 10.60
C ARG A 26 -6.97 -10.86 10.08
N LEU A 27 -7.26 -9.65 9.64
CA LEU A 27 -6.27 -8.66 9.22
C LEU A 27 -6.10 -7.62 10.34
N GLY A 28 -4.85 -7.29 10.65
CA GLY A 28 -4.53 -6.50 11.82
C GLY A 28 -3.21 -5.73 11.74
N LEU A 29 -2.89 -5.03 12.82
CA LEU A 29 -1.58 -4.41 13.04
C LEU A 29 -0.90 -5.05 14.25
N TYR A 30 0.42 -4.98 14.29
CA TYR A 30 1.14 -5.32 15.51
C TYR A 30 0.77 -4.34 16.62
N GLN A 31 0.47 -4.89 17.80
CA GLN A 31 0.43 -4.13 19.02
C GLN A 31 1.80 -3.54 19.29
N GLU A 32 1.83 -2.31 19.82
CA GLU A 32 3.07 -1.61 20.16
C GLU A 32 3.99 -2.49 21.01
N SER A 33 5.27 -2.54 20.63
CA SER A 33 6.32 -3.31 21.30
C SER A 33 6.00 -4.81 21.49
N SER A 34 5.19 -5.39 20.59
CA SER A 34 4.72 -6.76 20.70
C SER A 34 4.64 -7.48 19.34
N LYS A 35 4.65 -8.81 19.38
CA LYS A 35 4.36 -9.68 18.22
C LYS A 35 2.87 -10.02 18.10
N ASN A 36 2.04 -9.55 19.04
CA ASN A 36 0.61 -9.73 19.02
C ASN A 36 -0.01 -8.88 17.91
N ILE A 37 -0.93 -9.46 17.14
CA ILE A 37 -1.63 -8.76 16.06
C ILE A 37 -3.03 -8.44 16.56
N ILE A 38 -3.39 -7.16 16.55
CA ILE A 38 -4.73 -6.66 16.88
C ILE A 38 -5.51 -6.55 15.58
N PRO A 39 -6.56 -7.37 15.38
CA PRO A 39 -7.43 -7.24 14.22
C PRO A 39 -8.11 -5.87 14.19
N PHE A 40 -8.15 -5.26 13.01
CA PHE A 40 -8.93 -4.05 12.77
C PHE A 40 -9.60 -4.15 11.40
N LEU A 41 -10.79 -3.60 11.31
CA LEU A 41 -11.49 -3.43 10.03
C LEU A 41 -11.71 -1.96 9.68
N ASP A 42 -11.49 -1.07 10.64
CA ASP A 42 -11.60 0.37 10.48
C ASP A 42 -10.38 1.04 11.13
N CYS A 43 -9.77 1.97 10.40
CA CYS A 43 -8.67 2.78 10.87
C CYS A 43 -8.94 4.24 10.52
N TYR A 44 -8.96 5.12 11.53
CA TYR A 44 -9.37 6.53 11.37
C TYR A 44 -8.46 7.36 10.46
N ILE A 45 -7.19 6.97 10.32
CA ILE A 45 -6.24 7.67 9.45
C ILE A 45 -6.21 7.08 8.04
N GLN A 46 -6.77 5.87 7.84
CA GLN A 46 -6.81 5.19 6.55
C GLN A 46 -7.95 5.71 5.70
N ASP A 47 -7.72 5.84 4.40
CA ASP A 47 -8.78 6.15 3.45
C ASP A 47 -9.99 5.20 3.62
N LYS A 48 -11.19 5.77 3.58
CA LYS A 48 -12.44 5.04 3.85
C LYS A 48 -12.69 3.90 2.86
N GLU A 49 -12.40 4.11 1.58
CA GLU A 49 -12.57 3.08 0.54
C GLU A 49 -11.58 1.93 0.78
N LEU A 50 -10.35 2.24 1.18
CA LEU A 50 -9.37 1.22 1.57
C LEU A 50 -9.79 0.41 2.82
N ASN A 51 -10.48 1.02 3.79
CA ASN A 51 -11.09 0.25 4.91
C ASN A 51 -12.16 -0.74 4.38
N GLU A 52 -13.02 -0.33 3.45
CA GLU A 52 -14.05 -1.21 2.86
C GLU A 52 -13.45 -2.34 2.01
N VAL A 53 -12.38 -2.04 1.25
CA VAL A 53 -11.62 -3.07 0.53
C VAL A 53 -11.00 -4.07 1.50
N LEU A 54 -10.46 -3.62 2.64
CA LEU A 54 -9.88 -4.50 3.65
C LEU A 54 -10.92 -5.47 4.22
N LYS A 55 -12.11 -4.97 4.58
CA LYS A 55 -13.25 -5.76 5.06
C LYS A 55 -13.66 -6.82 4.04
N THR A 56 -13.79 -6.42 2.79
CA THR A 56 -14.17 -7.32 1.69
C THR A 56 -13.10 -8.39 1.46
N THR A 57 -11.83 -8.00 1.49
CA THR A 57 -10.69 -8.91 1.32
C THR A 57 -10.64 -9.95 2.43
N GLU A 58 -10.78 -9.55 3.70
CA GLU A 58 -10.85 -10.50 4.83
C GLU A 58 -12.01 -11.49 4.66
N LYS A 59 -13.20 -11.01 4.28
CA LYS A 59 -14.37 -11.87 4.03
C LYS A 59 -14.10 -12.89 2.92
N VAL A 60 -13.53 -12.46 1.81
CA VAL A 60 -13.20 -13.33 0.66
C VAL A 60 -12.13 -14.35 1.05
N LEU A 61 -11.05 -13.93 1.71
CA LEU A 61 -10.00 -14.84 2.17
C LEU A 61 -10.56 -15.96 3.08
N ASN A 62 -11.46 -15.61 4.00
CA ASN A 62 -12.13 -16.60 4.84
C ASN A 62 -13.08 -17.51 4.04
N LYS A 63 -13.85 -16.98 3.09
CA LYS A 63 -14.74 -17.76 2.21
C LYS A 63 -13.98 -18.86 1.46
N TYR A 64 -12.79 -18.54 0.95
CA TYR A 64 -11.93 -19.49 0.24
C TYR A 64 -10.95 -20.25 1.15
N LYS A 65 -11.17 -20.20 2.48
CA LYS A 65 -10.39 -20.93 3.50
C LYS A 65 -8.89 -20.65 3.45
N MET A 66 -8.50 -19.41 3.16
CA MET A 66 -7.10 -19.00 3.21
C MET A 66 -6.62 -18.93 4.66
N SER A 67 -5.49 -19.57 4.95
CA SER A 67 -4.85 -19.57 6.26
C SER A 67 -3.91 -18.38 6.41
N ALA A 68 -3.98 -17.69 7.56
CA ALA A 68 -2.97 -16.71 7.95
C ALA A 68 -1.64 -17.40 8.25
N TYR A 69 -0.54 -16.74 7.97
CA TYR A 69 0.80 -17.23 8.28
C TYR A 69 1.07 -17.16 9.79
N ASP A 70 1.50 -18.28 10.35
CA ASP A 70 1.96 -18.40 11.73
C ASP A 70 3.50 -18.40 11.74
N ILE A 71 4.10 -17.36 12.31
CA ILE A 71 5.56 -17.19 12.33
C ILE A 71 6.29 -18.23 13.21
N ASN A 72 5.59 -18.81 14.20
CA ASN A 72 6.19 -19.80 15.09
C ASN A 72 6.15 -21.19 14.46
N LYS A 73 5.08 -21.50 13.72
CA LYS A 73 4.92 -22.79 13.03
C LYS A 73 5.46 -22.78 11.61
N GLU A 74 5.75 -21.60 11.06
CA GLU A 74 6.21 -21.38 9.68
C GLU A 74 5.25 -21.98 8.63
N THR A 75 3.95 -21.97 8.95
CA THR A 75 2.87 -22.51 8.13
C THR A 75 1.81 -21.46 7.86
N GLY A 76 0.94 -21.73 6.90
CA GLY A 76 -0.07 -20.79 6.42
C GLY A 76 0.36 -20.08 5.14
N ILE A 77 -0.53 -19.29 4.56
CA ILE A 77 -0.39 -18.73 3.20
C ILE A 77 -0.29 -17.22 3.27
N ILE A 78 -1.28 -16.53 3.83
CA ILE A 78 -1.34 -15.06 3.79
C ILE A 78 -0.48 -14.49 4.92
N LYS A 79 0.58 -13.75 4.59
CA LYS A 79 1.38 -12.99 5.56
C LYS A 79 0.81 -11.59 5.76
N HIS A 80 0.64 -10.86 4.66
CA HIS A 80 0.14 -9.50 4.67
C HIS A 80 -0.80 -9.25 3.49
N ILE A 81 -1.69 -8.28 3.67
CA ILE A 81 -2.41 -7.61 2.59
C ILE A 81 -1.91 -6.18 2.54
N MET A 82 -1.35 -5.77 1.41
CA MET A 82 -0.98 -4.38 1.16
C MET A 82 -1.90 -3.78 0.12
N MET A 83 -2.30 -2.54 0.31
CA MET A 83 -3.09 -1.81 -0.68
C MET A 83 -2.54 -0.41 -0.87
N ARG A 84 -2.69 0.11 -2.08
CA ARG A 84 -2.40 1.50 -2.42
C ARG A 84 -3.57 2.09 -3.17
N LYS A 85 -3.81 3.39 -3.00
CA LYS A 85 -4.83 4.15 -3.70
C LYS A 85 -4.24 5.45 -4.26
N SER A 86 -4.45 5.71 -5.54
CA SER A 86 -4.16 7.01 -6.16
C SER A 86 -5.08 8.07 -5.55
N LEU A 87 -4.51 9.22 -5.19
CA LEU A 87 -5.32 10.37 -4.78
C LEU A 87 -6.04 11.01 -5.97
N ALA A 88 -5.38 11.08 -7.13
CA ALA A 88 -5.90 11.76 -8.31
C ALA A 88 -7.12 11.08 -8.94
N ASN A 89 -7.07 9.75 -9.11
CA ASN A 89 -8.08 9.01 -9.87
C ASN A 89 -8.75 7.88 -9.09
N GLY A 90 -8.32 7.61 -7.84
CA GLY A 90 -8.89 6.57 -6.99
C GLY A 90 -8.58 5.14 -7.42
N GLN A 91 -7.72 4.92 -8.42
CA GLN A 91 -7.26 3.59 -8.79
C GLN A 91 -6.54 2.92 -7.62
N MET A 92 -6.73 1.61 -7.48
CA MET A 92 -6.16 0.84 -6.38
C MET A 92 -5.32 -0.34 -6.87
N LEU A 93 -4.26 -0.61 -6.12
CA LEU A 93 -3.40 -1.79 -6.25
C LEU A 93 -3.56 -2.61 -4.98
N LEU A 94 -3.88 -3.90 -5.12
CA LEU A 94 -3.98 -4.85 -4.01
C LEU A 94 -2.88 -5.91 -4.14
N VAL A 95 -2.14 -6.13 -3.05
CA VAL A 95 -1.04 -7.10 -2.99
C VAL A 95 -1.35 -8.17 -1.95
N PHE A 96 -1.37 -9.41 -2.39
CA PHE A 96 -1.32 -10.57 -1.50
C PHE A 96 0.15 -10.92 -1.22
N VAL A 97 0.60 -10.75 0.02
CA VAL A 97 1.93 -11.21 0.43
C VAL A 97 1.80 -12.63 0.96
N THR A 98 2.43 -13.59 0.29
CA THR A 98 2.20 -15.02 0.53
C THR A 98 3.47 -15.77 0.95
N ASN A 99 3.31 -16.71 1.88
CA ASN A 99 4.32 -17.72 2.20
C ASN A 99 4.31 -18.83 1.15
N GLY A 100 4.91 -18.55 -0.01
CA GLY A 100 5.01 -19.49 -1.13
C GLY A 100 4.34 -19.01 -2.41
N TYR A 101 4.59 -19.78 -3.47
CA TYR A 101 4.18 -19.49 -4.84
C TYR A 101 2.69 -19.74 -5.10
N LEU A 102 2.11 -20.71 -4.40
CA LEU A 102 0.75 -21.11 -4.61
C LEU A 102 -0.21 -20.19 -3.83
N LEU A 103 -1.07 -19.49 -4.56
CA LEU A 103 -2.24 -18.80 -4.01
C LEU A 103 -3.51 -19.51 -4.49
N PRO A 104 -4.05 -20.48 -3.73
CA PRO A 104 -5.22 -21.24 -4.15
C PRO A 104 -6.43 -20.33 -4.39
N ASN A 105 -7.24 -20.64 -5.39
CA ASN A 105 -8.43 -19.87 -5.76
C ASN A 105 -8.17 -18.39 -6.13
N ALA A 106 -6.92 -17.98 -6.41
CA ALA A 106 -6.56 -16.60 -6.73
C ALA A 106 -7.52 -15.94 -7.73
N LYS A 107 -7.81 -16.60 -8.86
CA LYS A 107 -8.72 -16.07 -9.89
C LYS A 107 -10.12 -15.77 -9.35
N LYS A 108 -10.69 -16.68 -8.55
CA LYS A 108 -12.04 -16.51 -7.98
C LYS A 108 -12.05 -15.43 -6.90
N MET A 109 -11.02 -15.37 -6.06
CA MET A 109 -10.86 -14.32 -5.05
C MET A 109 -10.76 -12.94 -5.70
N ILE A 110 -9.93 -12.81 -6.73
CA ILE A 110 -9.76 -11.56 -7.49
C ILE A 110 -11.08 -11.12 -8.12
N GLN A 111 -11.79 -12.03 -8.78
CA GLN A 111 -13.08 -11.72 -9.40
C GLN A 111 -14.10 -11.20 -8.37
N GLU A 112 -14.20 -11.82 -7.20
CA GLU A 112 -15.15 -11.41 -6.15
C GLU A 112 -14.77 -10.08 -5.51
N ILE A 113 -13.48 -9.84 -5.25
CA ILE A 113 -12.99 -8.57 -4.71
C ILE A 113 -13.17 -7.45 -5.74
N TYR A 114 -12.83 -7.69 -7.01
CA TYR A 114 -12.96 -6.72 -8.08
C TYR A 114 -14.42 -6.36 -8.36
N ALA A 115 -15.34 -7.34 -8.32
CA ALA A 115 -16.76 -7.09 -8.50
C ALA A 115 -17.33 -6.15 -7.42
N ALA A 116 -16.82 -6.23 -6.19
CA ALA A 116 -17.19 -5.33 -5.11
C ALA A 116 -16.46 -3.97 -5.18
N HIS A 117 -15.24 -3.95 -5.70
CA HIS A 117 -14.35 -2.78 -5.74
C HIS A 117 -13.70 -2.61 -7.13
N PRO A 118 -14.47 -2.14 -8.13
CA PRO A 118 -14.02 -2.11 -9.53
C PRO A 118 -12.87 -1.12 -9.80
N LYS A 119 -12.56 -0.23 -8.85
CA LYS A 119 -11.38 0.65 -8.94
C LYS A 119 -10.05 -0.04 -8.64
N ILE A 120 -10.05 -1.31 -8.20
CA ILE A 120 -8.82 -2.08 -8.06
C ILE A 120 -8.35 -2.52 -9.45
N MET A 121 -7.44 -1.75 -10.03
CA MET A 121 -6.98 -1.94 -11.40
C MET A 121 -5.95 -3.05 -11.53
N THR A 122 -5.30 -3.44 -10.42
CA THR A 122 -4.28 -4.48 -10.46
C THR A 122 -4.18 -5.25 -9.16
N PHE A 123 -3.91 -6.55 -9.30
CA PHE A 123 -3.68 -7.47 -8.20
C PHE A 123 -2.30 -8.10 -8.38
N VAL A 124 -1.50 -8.07 -7.32
CA VAL A 124 -0.13 -8.61 -7.29
C VAL A 124 -0.02 -9.64 -6.18
N GLN A 125 0.75 -10.69 -6.42
CA GLN A 125 1.25 -11.58 -5.39
C GLN A 125 2.72 -11.24 -5.12
N ASN A 126 3.08 -10.96 -3.88
CA ASN A 126 4.48 -10.87 -3.45
C ASN A 126 4.83 -12.17 -2.73
N VAL A 127 5.82 -12.91 -3.24
CA VAL A 127 6.23 -14.20 -2.67
C VAL A 127 7.26 -13.94 -1.58
N HIS A 128 6.88 -14.24 -0.34
CA HIS A 128 7.67 -13.96 0.85
C HIS A 128 8.04 -15.25 1.57
N LEU A 129 9.21 -15.81 1.23
CA LEU A 129 9.73 -17.07 1.78
C LEU A 129 10.75 -16.88 2.91
N LYS A 130 11.01 -15.62 3.32
CA LYS A 130 12.05 -15.31 4.32
C LYS A 130 11.43 -15.02 5.69
N LYS A 131 12.24 -15.20 6.75
CA LYS A 131 11.94 -14.73 8.11
C LYS A 131 12.64 -13.39 8.32
N THR A 132 11.91 -12.31 8.09
CA THR A 132 12.45 -10.94 8.17
C THR A 132 11.35 -9.96 8.56
N HIS A 133 11.75 -8.78 9.04
CA HIS A 133 10.85 -7.66 9.34
C HIS A 133 10.33 -6.95 8.08
N LEU A 134 10.90 -7.25 6.91
CA LEU A 134 10.43 -6.68 5.64
C LEU A 134 9.02 -7.22 5.30
N VAL A 135 8.14 -6.32 4.87
CA VAL A 135 6.78 -6.67 4.43
C VAL A 135 6.77 -7.29 3.03
N LEU A 136 7.63 -6.81 2.13
CA LEU A 136 7.74 -7.27 0.76
C LEU A 136 9.15 -7.80 0.50
N LEU A 137 9.26 -8.81 -0.35
CA LEU A 137 10.53 -9.25 -0.95
C LEU A 137 10.55 -8.87 -2.44
N ASP A 138 11.58 -9.33 -3.15
CA ASP A 138 11.79 -8.97 -4.55
C ASP A 138 10.92 -9.73 -5.54
N GLU A 139 10.46 -10.92 -5.17
CA GLU A 139 9.72 -11.78 -6.07
C GLU A 139 8.23 -11.44 -6.09
N GLU A 140 7.72 -11.11 -7.28
CA GLU A 140 6.33 -10.74 -7.50
C GLU A 140 5.75 -11.40 -8.74
N LYS A 141 4.45 -11.70 -8.67
CA LYS A 141 3.64 -12.17 -9.80
C LYS A 141 2.44 -11.27 -9.97
N ILE A 142 2.28 -10.69 -11.16
CA ILE A 142 1.08 -9.95 -11.52
C ILE A 142 -0.04 -10.98 -11.74
N LEU A 143 -1.11 -10.88 -10.94
CA LEU A 143 -2.27 -11.76 -11.04
C LEU A 143 -3.33 -11.17 -11.97
N PHE A 144 -3.42 -9.84 -12.04
CA PHE A 144 -4.33 -9.10 -12.91
C PHE A 144 -3.85 -7.66 -13.11
N GLY A 145 -4.09 -7.07 -14.28
CA GLY A 145 -3.72 -5.68 -14.60
C GLY A 145 -2.24 -5.51 -14.92
N THR A 146 -1.69 -4.34 -14.58
CA THR A 146 -0.36 -3.87 -15.00
C THR A 146 0.74 -4.04 -13.95
N GLY A 147 0.41 -4.38 -12.70
CA GLY A 147 1.35 -4.46 -11.57
C GLY A 147 1.67 -3.11 -10.90
N TYR A 148 1.13 -2.02 -11.42
CA TYR A 148 1.21 -0.68 -10.84
C TYR A 148 -0.08 0.10 -11.11
N ILE A 149 -0.33 1.14 -10.32
CA ILE A 149 -1.35 2.16 -10.62
C ILE A 149 -0.68 3.48 -10.96
N GLU A 150 -1.42 4.41 -11.55
CA GLU A 150 -0.92 5.76 -11.81
C GLU A 150 -1.58 6.74 -10.84
N ASP A 151 -0.76 7.61 -10.25
CA ASP A 151 -1.23 8.77 -9.50
C ASP A 151 -0.71 10.04 -10.19
N GLU A 152 -1.41 11.15 -10.00
CA GLU A 152 -1.04 12.42 -10.62
C GLU A 152 -0.97 13.51 -9.56
N ILE A 153 0.13 14.25 -9.58
CA ILE A 153 0.33 15.41 -8.72
C ILE A 153 0.93 16.52 -9.54
N ASP A 154 0.24 17.66 -9.53
CA ASP A 154 0.68 18.87 -10.23
C ASP A 154 1.04 18.61 -11.70
N SER A 155 0.18 17.82 -12.39
CA SER A 155 0.34 17.37 -13.78
C SER A 155 1.51 16.41 -14.04
N ILE A 156 2.20 15.95 -13.00
CA ILE A 156 3.23 14.91 -13.09
C ILE A 156 2.61 13.57 -12.74
N ARG A 157 2.78 12.59 -13.64
CA ARG A 157 2.25 11.24 -13.47
C ARG A 157 3.30 10.31 -12.87
N PHE A 158 2.92 9.63 -11.80
CA PHE A 158 3.77 8.68 -11.06
C PHE A 158 3.21 7.26 -11.17
N ARG A 159 4.07 6.30 -11.49
CA ARG A 159 3.73 4.87 -11.41
C ARG A 159 3.99 4.36 -10.00
N LEU A 160 2.93 3.88 -9.35
CA LEU A 160 2.96 3.32 -8.01
C LEU A 160 2.89 1.80 -8.09
N SER A 161 4.05 1.14 -8.00
CA SER A 161 4.12 -0.32 -7.80
C SER A 161 3.95 -0.68 -6.31
N SER A 162 3.85 -1.97 -6.01
CA SER A 162 3.89 -2.51 -4.65
C SER A 162 5.12 -2.03 -3.86
N LYS A 163 6.29 -2.02 -4.50
CA LYS A 163 7.60 -1.75 -3.91
C LYS A 163 8.03 -0.28 -3.95
N SER A 164 7.47 0.56 -4.82
CA SER A 164 7.92 1.97 -4.94
C SER A 164 7.69 2.76 -3.65
N PHE A 165 8.59 3.65 -3.25
CA PHE A 165 8.29 4.57 -2.16
C PHE A 165 7.44 5.74 -2.68
N TYR A 166 6.36 6.05 -1.95
CA TYR A 166 5.49 7.19 -2.21
C TYR A 166 4.88 7.64 -0.89
N GLN A 167 4.71 8.95 -0.72
CA GLN A 167 4.20 9.48 0.53
C GLN A 167 2.77 9.01 0.77
N VAL A 168 2.51 8.52 1.98
CA VAL A 168 1.20 7.97 2.33
C VAL A 168 0.12 9.03 2.47
N ASN A 169 0.50 10.30 2.58
CA ASN A 169 -0.38 11.47 2.59
C ASN A 169 0.02 12.43 1.47
N PRO A 170 -0.48 12.23 0.24
CA PRO A 170 -0.05 13.04 -0.90
C PRO A 170 -0.45 14.53 -0.77
N LYS A 171 -1.57 14.84 -0.10
CA LYS A 171 -1.98 16.23 0.19
C LYS A 171 -0.94 16.95 1.05
N GLN A 172 -0.47 16.31 2.13
CA GLN A 172 0.52 16.91 3.02
C GLN A 172 1.93 16.92 2.40
N MET A 173 2.24 15.92 1.59
CA MET A 173 3.49 15.88 0.81
C MET A 173 3.65 17.15 -0.04
N MET A 174 2.60 17.60 -0.73
CA MET A 174 2.68 18.81 -1.55
C MET A 174 3.04 20.05 -0.74
N LYS A 175 2.39 20.24 0.42
CA LYS A 175 2.73 21.36 1.32
C LYS A 175 4.17 21.30 1.81
N LEU A 176 4.65 20.10 2.14
CA LEU A 176 6.03 19.88 2.58
C LEU A 176 7.02 20.25 1.47
N TYR A 177 6.79 19.76 0.25
CA TYR A 177 7.70 19.97 -0.88
C TYR A 177 7.70 21.41 -1.35
N GLN A 178 6.53 22.05 -1.46
CA GLN A 178 6.43 23.47 -1.76
C GLN A 178 7.19 24.31 -0.74
N LYS A 179 7.07 23.99 0.56
CA LYS A 179 7.83 24.73 1.57
C LYS A 179 9.34 24.50 1.46
N ALA A 180 9.78 23.29 1.14
CA ALA A 180 11.20 23.01 0.94
C ALA A 180 11.77 23.78 -0.27
N ILE A 181 11.03 23.82 -1.39
CA ILE A 181 11.41 24.56 -2.60
C ILE A 181 11.47 26.07 -2.31
N GLU A 182 10.46 26.62 -1.62
CA GLU A 182 10.42 28.02 -1.20
C GLU A 182 11.64 28.39 -0.32
N LEU A 183 12.00 27.53 0.63
CA LEU A 183 13.15 27.75 1.52
C LEU A 183 14.50 27.58 0.81
N ALA A 184 14.56 26.73 -0.23
CA ALA A 184 15.77 26.50 -0.99
C ALA A 184 16.10 27.65 -1.95
N GLN A 185 15.12 28.51 -2.28
CA GLN A 185 15.28 29.67 -3.16
C GLN A 185 15.94 29.32 -4.52
N ILE A 186 15.58 28.16 -5.06
CA ILE A 186 16.11 27.63 -6.32
C ILE A 186 15.79 28.60 -7.47
N THR A 187 16.79 28.89 -8.29
CA THR A 187 16.71 29.69 -9.51
C THR A 187 16.93 28.80 -10.75
N LYS A 188 16.70 29.37 -11.94
CA LYS A 188 16.89 28.65 -13.23
C LYS A 188 18.32 28.24 -13.52
N ASP A 189 19.28 28.91 -12.89
CA ASP A 189 20.71 28.70 -13.12
C ASP A 189 21.32 27.68 -12.13
N ASP A 190 20.53 27.23 -11.15
CA ASP A 190 20.99 26.29 -10.12
C ASP A 190 21.01 24.84 -10.61
N ILE A 191 22.05 24.11 -10.18
CA ILE A 191 22.14 22.65 -10.36
C ILE A 191 21.70 21.98 -9.07
N VAL A 192 20.57 21.29 -9.11
CA VAL A 192 19.98 20.62 -7.95
C VAL A 192 20.29 19.12 -7.97
N MET A 193 20.84 18.59 -6.88
CA MET A 193 21.06 17.16 -6.69
C MET A 193 19.98 16.57 -5.75
N ASP A 194 19.09 15.74 -6.30
CA ASP A 194 18.08 15.00 -5.52
C ASP A 194 18.66 13.68 -4.99
N THR A 195 19.27 13.74 -3.81
CA THR A 195 19.79 12.55 -3.14
C THR A 195 18.65 11.72 -2.54
N TYR A 196 18.70 10.40 -2.70
CA TYR A 196 17.62 9.48 -2.26
C TYR A 196 16.26 9.72 -2.94
N SER A 197 16.30 10.13 -4.21
CA SER A 197 15.15 10.58 -5.00
C SER A 197 13.99 9.59 -5.11
N GLY A 198 14.22 8.28 -4.91
CA GLY A 198 13.18 7.27 -5.01
C GLY A 198 12.56 7.25 -6.41
N ILE A 199 11.29 7.64 -6.53
CA ILE A 199 10.62 7.80 -7.85
C ILE A 199 10.71 9.24 -8.41
N GLY A 200 11.54 10.09 -7.82
CA GLY A 200 11.81 11.46 -8.27
C GLY A 200 10.75 12.48 -7.88
N THR A 201 9.93 12.24 -6.84
CA THR A 201 8.81 13.14 -6.52
C THR A 201 9.25 14.56 -6.23
N ILE A 202 10.35 14.76 -5.49
CA ILE A 202 10.83 16.09 -5.10
C ILE A 202 11.42 16.82 -6.30
N SER A 203 12.40 16.22 -6.98
CA SER A 203 13.05 16.82 -8.16
C SER A 203 12.07 17.15 -9.27
N LEU A 204 11.11 16.28 -9.59
CA LEU A 204 10.14 16.54 -10.64
C LEU A 204 9.22 17.72 -10.30
N ILE A 205 8.83 17.87 -9.03
CA ILE A 205 8.03 19.02 -8.56
C ILE A 205 8.88 20.30 -8.53
N ALA A 206 10.13 20.22 -8.09
CA ALA A 206 11.06 21.36 -8.07
C ALA A 206 11.37 21.86 -9.48
N ALA A 207 11.58 20.96 -10.45
CA ALA A 207 11.86 21.30 -11.85
C ALA A 207 10.71 22.07 -12.53
N LYS A 208 9.47 21.95 -12.05
CA LYS A 208 8.34 22.75 -12.54
C LYS A 208 8.32 24.17 -11.94
N SER A 209 8.96 24.35 -10.79
CA SER A 209 8.98 25.62 -10.05
C SER A 209 10.17 26.51 -10.41
N ALA A 210 11.16 25.97 -11.15
CA ALA A 210 12.35 26.67 -11.63
C ALA A 210 12.13 27.25 -13.03
#